data_AF-A0A4X2LL28-F1
#
_entry.id   AF-A0A4X2LL28-F1
#
_cell.length_a   1.000
_cell.length_b   1.000
_cell.length_c   1.000
_cell.angle_alpha   90.00
_cell.angle_beta   90.00
_cell.angle_gamma   90.00
#
_symmetry.space_group_name_H-M   'P 1'
#
loop_
_entity.id
_entity.type
_entity.pdbx_description
1 polymer ?
#
loop_
_entity_poly.entity_id
_entity_poly.type
_entity_poly.pdbx_seq_one_letter_code
_entity_poly.pdbx_strand_id
1 'polypeptide(L)'
;MEKEFNQIDKAGNWAAIYQDIRHEASDFPCKVAKLPKNKNRNRYRDVSPFDHSRIKLHHEDNDYINASLIKMEEAQRSYILTQGPLPNTCGHFWEMVWEQKSRGVVMLNRVMEKGSLKCAQYWPQKEEKEMIFEDTNLKLTLISEDIKSYYTVRQLELENLTTQETREILHFHYTTWPDFGVPESPASFLNFLFKVRESGSLSPEYGPIVVHCSAGIGRSGTFCLADTCLLLMDKRKDPSSVDIKQVLLEMRKYRMGLIQTADQLRFSYLAVIEGAKYIMGDSSVQEQWKELSNEDLEPPPEYTPPPPRPPKRILEPHNGRCKEFFPNHQWKMNEMEAKEQDGPIIEESITSLTVPLTTESQDTGVRRRTVSEHQNATSTKEEPSPEEDEDNMATTWKPFLVNICMFTVLTAGAYLCYRVCFH
;
A
#
# COMPACT_ATOMS: atom_id res chain seq x y z
N MET A 1 14.24 20.79 13.88
CA MET A 1 12.81 20.42 13.75
C MET A 1 11.87 21.06 14.78
N GLU A 2 12.11 21.03 16.10
CA GLU A 2 11.18 21.61 17.09
C GLU A 2 10.91 23.11 16.89
N LYS A 3 11.96 23.89 16.60
CA LYS A 3 11.81 25.32 16.29
C LYS A 3 10.94 25.55 15.05
N GLU A 4 11.14 24.74 14.00
CA GLU A 4 10.33 24.79 12.78
C GLU A 4 8.88 24.43 13.09
N PHE A 5 8.64 23.35 13.84
CA PHE A 5 7.31 22.94 14.28
C PHE A 5 6.58 24.08 15.00
N ASN A 6 7.20 24.66 16.03
CA ASN A 6 6.60 25.74 16.82
C ASN A 6 6.32 26.98 15.97
N GLN A 7 7.17 27.29 14.99
CA GLN A 7 6.95 28.38 14.05
C GLN A 7 5.74 28.14 13.15
N ILE A 8 5.63 26.94 12.57
CA ILE A 8 4.50 26.56 11.70
C ILE A 8 3.19 26.52 12.51
N ASP A 9 3.23 25.95 13.72
CA ASP A 9 2.04 25.79 14.57
C ASP A 9 1.51 27.13 15.06
N LYS A 10 2.40 28.03 15.51
CA LYS A 10 2.03 29.38 15.92
C LYS A 10 1.46 30.19 14.75
N ALA A 11 1.93 29.96 13.53
CA ALA A 11 1.44 30.62 12.34
C ALA A 11 0.16 29.98 11.76
N GLY A 12 -0.21 28.77 12.18
CA GLY A 12 -1.35 28.02 11.60
C GLY A 12 -1.11 27.57 10.16
N ASN A 13 0.16 27.44 9.72
CA ASN A 13 0.53 27.31 8.30
C ASN A 13 0.68 25.87 7.79
N TRP A 14 0.25 24.86 8.54
CA TRP A 14 0.40 23.44 8.16
C TRP A 14 -0.18 23.10 6.78
N ALA A 15 -1.31 23.72 6.42
CA ALA A 15 -1.93 23.49 5.12
C ALA A 15 -1.05 23.96 3.96
N ALA A 16 -0.42 25.14 4.08
CA ALA A 16 0.48 25.68 3.06
C ALA A 16 1.72 24.81 2.90
N ILE A 17 2.39 24.47 4.01
CA ILE A 17 3.58 23.59 3.99
C ILE A 17 3.25 22.23 3.36
N TYR A 18 2.09 21.66 3.69
CA TYR A 18 1.65 20.41 3.07
C TYR A 18 1.38 20.55 1.57
N GLN A 19 0.80 21.67 1.12
CA GLN A 19 0.61 21.92 -0.31
C GLN A 19 1.96 22.09 -1.02
N ASP A 20 2.94 22.78 -0.45
CA ASP A 20 4.27 22.95 -1.06
C ASP A 20 4.92 21.58 -1.34
N ILE A 21 4.88 20.66 -0.36
CA ILE A 21 5.36 19.28 -0.52
C ILE A 21 4.57 18.51 -1.60
N ARG A 22 3.29 18.83 -1.82
CA ARG A 22 2.53 18.24 -2.93
C ARG A 22 2.95 18.79 -4.29
N HIS A 23 3.32 20.06 -4.38
CA HIS A 23 3.79 20.67 -5.63
C HIS A 23 5.22 20.23 -5.98
N GLU A 24 6.08 20.06 -4.98
CA GLU A 24 7.47 19.61 -5.16
C GLU A 24 7.61 18.09 -5.36
N ALA A 25 6.57 17.31 -5.05
CA ALA A 25 6.62 15.86 -5.15
C ALA A 25 6.89 15.40 -6.59
N SER A 26 7.78 14.43 -6.73
CA SER A 26 8.08 13.82 -8.03
C SER A 26 6.86 13.12 -8.62
N ASP A 27 6.74 13.19 -9.94
CA ASP A 27 5.76 12.42 -10.71
C ASP A 27 6.47 11.46 -11.65
N PHE A 28 6.08 10.20 -11.60
CA PHE A 28 6.67 9.13 -12.41
C PHE A 28 5.57 8.30 -13.08
N PRO A 29 5.86 7.62 -14.21
CA PRO A 29 4.84 6.83 -14.90
C PRO A 29 4.26 5.68 -14.06
N CYS A 30 2.95 5.44 -14.22
CA CYS A 30 2.22 4.30 -13.66
C CYS A 30 1.58 3.44 -14.77
N LYS A 31 2.27 3.23 -15.90
CA LYS A 31 1.69 2.63 -17.12
C LYS A 31 1.13 1.24 -16.86
N VAL A 32 1.84 0.39 -16.11
CA VAL A 32 1.40 -0.99 -15.84
C VAL A 32 0.14 -1.00 -14.99
N ALA A 33 0.07 -0.12 -13.98
CA ALA A 33 -1.08 -0.01 -13.10
C ALA A 33 -2.36 0.43 -13.83
N LYS A 34 -2.23 1.22 -14.92
CA LYS A 34 -3.36 1.73 -15.71
C LYS A 34 -3.81 0.80 -16.84
N LEU A 35 -3.14 -0.34 -17.06
CA LEU A 35 -3.58 -1.32 -18.07
C LEU A 35 -4.99 -1.84 -17.75
N PRO A 36 -5.87 -2.05 -18.76
CA PRO A 36 -7.24 -2.52 -18.54
C PRO A 36 -7.31 -3.82 -17.72
N LYS A 37 -6.39 -4.77 -17.95
CA LYS A 37 -6.31 -6.05 -17.22
C LYS A 37 -6.02 -5.90 -15.72
N ASN A 38 -5.48 -4.76 -15.30
CA ASN A 38 -5.12 -4.47 -13.91
C ASN A 38 -6.16 -3.60 -13.18
N LYS A 39 -7.24 -3.19 -13.85
CA LYS A 39 -8.28 -2.33 -13.26
C LYS A 39 -8.89 -2.94 -11.99
N ASN A 40 -9.13 -4.25 -11.98
CA ASN A 40 -9.69 -4.98 -10.84
C ASN A 40 -8.65 -5.32 -9.74
N ARG A 41 -7.37 -5.01 -9.95
CA ARG A 41 -6.29 -5.15 -8.94
C ARG A 41 -6.01 -3.84 -8.20
N ASN A 42 -6.70 -2.76 -8.55
CA ASN A 42 -6.57 -1.44 -7.93
C ASN A 42 -7.81 -1.08 -7.12
N ARG A 43 -7.62 -0.83 -5.81
CA ARG A 43 -8.73 -0.40 -4.94
C ARG A 43 -9.21 1.01 -5.26
N TYR A 44 -8.27 1.89 -5.61
CA TYR A 44 -8.52 3.30 -5.91
C TYR A 44 -7.92 3.65 -7.27
N ARG A 45 -8.69 4.39 -8.10
CA ARG A 45 -8.28 4.74 -9.47
C ARG A 45 -7.11 5.73 -9.48
N ASP A 46 -7.06 6.57 -8.46
CA ASP A 46 -6.14 7.69 -8.24
C ASP A 46 -4.92 7.33 -7.40
N VAL A 47 -4.78 6.07 -6.95
CA VAL A 47 -3.61 5.59 -6.21
C VAL A 47 -2.99 4.41 -6.94
N SER A 48 -1.78 4.57 -7.45
CA SER A 48 -1.08 3.56 -8.24
C SER A 48 0.42 3.53 -7.90
N PRO A 49 1.08 2.36 -7.97
CA PRO A 49 2.53 2.31 -7.83
C PRO A 49 3.20 2.90 -9.09
N PHE A 50 4.34 3.54 -8.92
CA PHE A 50 5.19 3.92 -10.07
C PHE A 50 5.83 2.68 -10.69
N ASP A 51 6.05 2.71 -12.01
CA ASP A 51 6.55 1.55 -12.74
C ASP A 51 7.97 1.13 -12.29
N HIS A 52 8.81 2.08 -11.88
CA HIS A 52 10.20 1.83 -11.48
C HIS A 52 10.34 1.24 -10.07
N SER A 53 9.35 1.44 -9.20
CA SER A 53 9.37 1.02 -7.79
C SER A 53 8.33 -0.04 -7.46
N ARG A 54 7.44 -0.41 -8.39
CA ARG A 54 6.42 -1.42 -8.14
C ARG A 54 7.04 -2.77 -7.80
N ILE A 55 6.40 -3.50 -6.89
CA ILE A 55 6.70 -4.93 -6.72
C ILE A 55 6.13 -5.69 -7.93
N LYS A 56 6.90 -6.71 -8.36
CA LYS A 56 6.51 -7.63 -9.43
C LYS A 56 6.40 -9.01 -8.81
N LEU A 57 5.25 -9.66 -9.00
CA LEU A 57 5.04 -11.05 -8.60
C LEU A 57 5.75 -11.98 -9.59
N HIS A 58 6.24 -13.14 -9.15
CA HIS A 58 6.78 -14.18 -10.04
C HIS A 58 5.66 -15.07 -10.60
N HIS A 59 4.54 -14.45 -11.00
CA HIS A 59 3.39 -15.12 -11.59
C HIS A 59 3.41 -14.95 -13.11
N GLU A 60 3.35 -16.05 -13.87
CA GLU A 60 3.58 -16.06 -15.33
C GLU A 60 2.59 -15.17 -16.12
N ASP A 61 1.31 -15.16 -15.76
CA ASP A 61 0.28 -14.41 -16.50
C ASP A 61 0.28 -12.89 -16.24
N ASN A 62 0.48 -12.48 -14.98
CA ASN A 62 0.34 -11.08 -14.57
C ASN A 62 1.10 -10.76 -13.28
N ASP A 63 2.27 -10.14 -13.44
CA ASP A 63 3.17 -9.72 -12.37
C ASP A 63 2.65 -8.54 -11.51
N TYR A 64 1.44 -8.03 -11.77
CA TYR A 64 0.98 -6.78 -11.16
C TYR A 64 0.34 -6.96 -9.79
N ILE A 65 0.87 -6.22 -8.82
CA ILE A 65 0.25 -5.89 -7.54
C ILE A 65 0.40 -4.39 -7.26
N ASN A 66 -0.60 -3.75 -6.63
CA ASN A 66 -0.51 -2.34 -6.23
C ASN A 66 0.33 -2.19 -4.95
N ALA A 67 1.65 -2.37 -5.10
CA ALA A 67 2.63 -2.25 -4.04
C ALA A 67 3.89 -1.55 -4.56
N SER A 68 4.57 -0.80 -3.71
CA SER A 68 5.80 -0.06 -4.03
C SER A 68 6.90 -0.37 -3.03
N LEU A 69 8.10 -0.70 -3.51
CA LEU A 69 9.31 -0.76 -2.70
C LEU A 69 9.82 0.66 -2.45
N ILE A 70 9.83 1.09 -1.19
CA ILE A 70 10.45 2.33 -0.76
C ILE A 70 11.81 1.98 -0.17
N LYS A 71 12.88 2.41 -0.84
CA LYS A 71 14.26 2.14 -0.43
C LYS A 71 14.90 3.42 0.08
N MET A 72 15.09 3.50 1.40
CA MET A 72 15.74 4.64 2.04
C MET A 72 17.23 4.33 2.20
N GLU A 73 18.02 4.71 1.19
CA GLU A 73 19.42 4.27 1.07
C GLU A 73 20.28 4.73 2.25
N GLU A 74 20.19 6.00 2.62
CA GLU A 74 20.95 6.54 3.76
C GLU A 74 20.53 5.89 5.09
N ALA A 75 19.22 5.69 5.28
CA ALA A 75 18.69 5.05 6.47
C ALA A 75 18.95 3.52 6.48
N GLN A 76 19.38 2.93 5.36
CA GLN A 76 19.54 1.49 5.17
C GLN A 76 18.30 0.70 5.56
N ARG A 77 17.12 1.22 5.21
CA ARG A 77 15.84 0.58 5.48
C ARG A 77 14.95 0.59 4.26
N SER A 78 14.26 -0.53 4.06
CA SER A 78 13.29 -0.70 2.98
C SER A 78 11.93 -1.08 3.53
N TYR A 79 10.89 -0.61 2.86
CA TYR A 79 9.49 -0.93 3.16
C TYR A 79 8.76 -1.29 1.87
N ILE A 80 7.78 -2.17 1.95
CA ILE A 80 6.79 -2.35 0.88
C ILE A 80 5.51 -1.67 1.32
N LEU A 81 5.14 -0.57 0.66
CA LEU A 81 3.84 0.07 0.89
C LEU A 81 2.83 -0.42 -0.15
N THR A 82 1.71 -0.96 0.33
CA THR A 82 0.67 -1.56 -0.50
C THR A 82 -0.73 -1.13 -0.08
N GLN A 83 -1.71 -1.27 -0.97
CA GLN A 83 -3.11 -1.07 -0.63
C GLN A 83 -3.63 -2.19 0.28
N GLY A 84 -4.73 -1.94 1.00
CA GLY A 84 -5.47 -3.01 1.67
C GLY A 84 -5.99 -4.01 0.63
N PRO A 85 -5.67 -5.31 0.74
CA PRO A 85 -6.05 -6.31 -0.26
C PRO A 85 -7.53 -6.26 -0.65
N LEU A 86 -7.82 -6.48 -1.92
CA LEU A 86 -9.15 -6.73 -2.44
C LEU A 86 -9.47 -8.23 -2.31
N PRO A 87 -10.75 -8.64 -2.37
CA PRO A 87 -11.10 -10.06 -2.31
C PRO A 87 -10.35 -10.92 -3.34
N ASN A 88 -10.12 -10.40 -4.54
CA ASN A 88 -9.40 -11.07 -5.63
C ASN A 88 -7.88 -10.81 -5.63
N THR A 89 -7.32 -10.22 -4.57
CA THR A 89 -5.88 -9.96 -4.45
C THR A 89 -5.30 -10.38 -3.10
N CYS A 90 -6.01 -11.20 -2.34
CA CYS A 90 -5.46 -11.75 -1.09
C CYS A 90 -4.33 -12.76 -1.37
N GLY A 91 -4.49 -13.66 -2.35
CA GLY A 91 -3.43 -14.59 -2.78
C GLY A 91 -2.18 -13.82 -3.23
N HIS A 92 -2.34 -12.91 -4.19
CA HIS A 92 -1.27 -12.00 -4.65
C HIS A 92 -0.54 -11.25 -3.51
N PHE A 93 -1.25 -10.87 -2.44
CA PHE A 93 -0.65 -10.19 -1.29
C PHE A 93 0.27 -11.13 -0.52
N TRP A 94 -0.15 -12.37 -0.27
CA TRP A 94 0.66 -13.36 0.43
C TRP A 94 1.78 -13.94 -0.42
N GLU A 95 1.58 -14.03 -1.74
CA GLU A 95 2.64 -14.32 -2.71
C GLU A 95 3.74 -13.26 -2.64
N MET A 96 3.37 -11.98 -2.63
CA MET A 96 4.32 -10.89 -2.43
C MET A 96 5.09 -11.02 -1.10
N VAL A 97 4.38 -11.30 0.02
CA VAL A 97 5.03 -11.50 1.34
C VAL A 97 6.03 -12.65 1.29
N TRP A 98 5.65 -13.75 0.63
CA TRP A 98 6.51 -14.93 0.46
C TRP A 98 7.75 -14.64 -0.40
N GLU A 99 7.56 -14.12 -1.60
CA GLU A 99 8.64 -13.87 -2.56
C GLU A 99 9.64 -12.83 -2.07
N GLN A 100 9.13 -11.77 -1.42
CA GLN A 100 9.96 -10.71 -0.88
C GLN A 100 10.59 -11.07 0.46
N LYS A 101 10.29 -12.26 1.00
CA LYS A 101 10.84 -12.78 2.27
C LYS A 101 10.57 -11.86 3.48
N SER A 102 9.42 -11.20 3.47
CA SER A 102 9.01 -10.30 4.55
C SER A 102 8.70 -11.09 5.82
N ARG A 103 9.20 -10.64 6.97
CA ARG A 103 8.90 -11.23 8.29
C ARG A 103 7.66 -10.62 8.95
N GLY A 104 7.35 -9.37 8.63
CA GLY A 104 6.26 -8.63 9.27
C GLY A 104 5.31 -7.94 8.30
N VAL A 105 4.06 -7.81 8.74
CA VAL A 105 3.01 -7.03 8.08
C VAL A 105 2.43 -6.03 9.10
N VAL A 106 2.47 -4.74 8.77
CA VAL A 106 1.87 -3.66 9.55
C VAL A 106 0.57 -3.21 8.89
N MET A 107 -0.55 -3.43 9.57
CA MET A 107 -1.90 -3.04 9.17
C MET A 107 -2.37 -1.85 9.99
N LEU A 108 -2.59 -0.69 9.34
CA LEU A 108 -2.94 0.57 10.01
C LEU A 108 -4.41 0.97 9.83
N ASN A 109 -5.28 0.03 9.44
CA ASN A 109 -6.70 0.28 9.24
C ASN A 109 -7.56 -0.86 9.77
N ARG A 110 -8.85 -0.60 9.97
CA ARG A 110 -9.83 -1.67 10.18
C ARG A 110 -10.39 -2.17 8.85
N VAL A 111 -10.86 -3.42 8.82
CA VAL A 111 -11.55 -4.02 7.65
C VAL A 111 -12.71 -3.13 7.20
N MET A 112 -13.47 -2.60 8.16
CA MET A 112 -14.56 -1.67 7.93
C MET A 112 -14.34 -0.36 8.68
N GLU A 113 -14.49 0.77 7.99
CA GLU A 113 -14.39 2.11 8.60
C GLU A 113 -15.52 2.99 8.05
N LYS A 114 -16.21 3.72 8.93
CA LYS A 114 -17.37 4.56 8.57
C LYS A 114 -18.39 3.77 7.71
N GLY A 115 -18.63 2.52 8.12
CA GLY A 115 -19.52 1.56 7.47
C GLY A 115 -19.02 0.95 6.14
N SER A 116 -17.89 1.39 5.60
CA SER A 116 -17.40 0.96 4.28
C SER A 116 -16.24 -0.03 4.38
N LEU A 117 -16.22 -1.04 3.50
CA LEU A 117 -15.13 -2.01 3.43
C LEU A 117 -13.85 -1.35 2.86
N LYS A 118 -12.82 -1.26 3.69
CA LYS A 118 -11.53 -0.62 3.39
C LYS A 118 -10.42 -1.60 3.08
N CYS A 119 -10.58 -2.85 3.51
CA CYS A 119 -9.67 -3.96 3.29
C CYS A 119 -10.49 -5.26 3.26
N ALA A 120 -10.04 -6.29 2.55
CA ALA A 120 -10.60 -7.62 2.70
C ALA A 120 -10.17 -8.25 4.05
N GLN A 121 -10.90 -9.26 4.52
CA GLN A 121 -10.42 -10.13 5.59
C GLN A 121 -9.40 -11.10 4.96
N TYR A 122 -8.13 -10.70 4.96
CA TYR A 122 -7.05 -11.41 4.25
C TYR A 122 -6.24 -12.34 5.16
N TRP A 123 -6.61 -12.45 6.44
CA TRP A 123 -6.00 -13.35 7.42
C TRP A 123 -7.09 -14.14 8.18
N PRO A 124 -6.78 -15.34 8.67
CA PRO A 124 -7.71 -16.13 9.49
C PRO A 124 -7.96 -15.46 10.84
N GLN A 125 -9.22 -15.47 11.29
CA GLN A 125 -9.63 -14.89 12.58
C GLN A 125 -9.68 -15.91 13.71
N LYS A 126 -9.55 -17.20 13.39
CA LYS A 126 -9.61 -18.30 14.35
C LYS A 126 -8.57 -19.33 13.99
N GLU A 127 -7.95 -19.93 15.00
CA GLU A 127 -6.88 -20.93 14.83
C GLU A 127 -7.37 -22.16 14.08
N GLU A 128 -8.62 -22.58 14.30
CA GLU A 128 -9.24 -23.74 13.65
C GLU A 128 -9.73 -23.48 12.22
N LYS A 129 -9.51 -22.28 11.66
CA LYS A 129 -9.95 -21.92 10.31
C LYS A 129 -8.80 -21.30 9.53
N GLU A 130 -8.01 -22.14 8.89
CA GLU A 130 -6.99 -21.74 7.93
C GLU A 130 -7.61 -21.06 6.69
N MET A 131 -6.80 -20.26 6.02
CA MET A 131 -7.13 -19.70 4.71
C MET A 131 -6.22 -20.30 3.64
N ILE A 132 -6.81 -20.86 2.59
CA ILE A 132 -6.09 -21.36 1.42
C ILE A 132 -6.31 -20.41 0.26
N PHE A 133 -5.23 -19.96 -0.35
CA PHE A 133 -5.20 -19.12 -1.56
C PHE A 133 -4.82 -19.99 -2.75
N GLU A 134 -5.82 -20.59 -3.38
CA GLU A 134 -5.64 -21.54 -4.50
C GLU A 134 -4.92 -20.91 -5.69
N ASP A 135 -5.14 -19.63 -5.95
CA ASP A 135 -4.51 -18.87 -7.04
C ASP A 135 -2.99 -18.78 -6.91
N THR A 136 -2.47 -18.83 -5.68
CA THR A 136 -1.04 -18.70 -5.40
C THR A 136 -0.45 -19.90 -4.66
N ASN A 137 -1.22 -20.97 -4.45
CA ASN A 137 -0.81 -22.18 -3.70
C ASN A 137 -0.19 -21.88 -2.32
N LEU A 138 -0.83 -20.99 -1.57
CA LEU A 138 -0.42 -20.61 -0.21
C LEU A 138 -1.50 -20.95 0.80
N LYS A 139 -1.08 -21.41 1.98
CA LYS A 139 -1.96 -21.62 3.14
C LYS A 139 -1.50 -20.71 4.27
N LEU A 140 -2.46 -20.13 4.98
CA LEU A 140 -2.21 -19.23 6.09
C LEU A 140 -3.00 -19.68 7.32
N THR A 141 -2.30 -19.84 8.42
CA THR A 141 -2.86 -20.31 9.70
C THR A 141 -2.61 -19.27 10.78
N LEU A 142 -3.59 -19.05 11.65
CA LEU A 142 -3.40 -18.25 12.87
C LEU A 142 -2.78 -19.16 13.95
N ILE A 143 -1.66 -18.74 14.53
CA ILE A 143 -0.95 -19.49 15.58
C ILE A 143 -1.23 -18.93 16.97
N SER A 144 -1.23 -17.60 17.09
CA SER A 144 -1.60 -16.92 18.34
C SER A 144 -1.97 -15.46 18.09
N GLU A 145 -2.68 -14.86 19.04
CA GLU A 145 -3.06 -13.46 19.02
C GLU A 145 -2.92 -12.83 20.42
N ASP A 146 -2.25 -11.67 20.48
CA ASP A 146 -2.14 -10.81 21.67
C ASP A 146 -2.90 -9.50 21.41
N ILE A 147 -4.06 -9.36 22.05
CA ILE A 147 -4.97 -8.22 21.88
C ILE A 147 -4.70 -7.18 22.96
N LYS A 148 -4.30 -5.99 22.54
CA LYS A 148 -4.18 -4.79 23.38
C LYS A 148 -5.32 -3.81 23.08
N SER A 149 -5.43 -2.76 23.88
CA SER A 149 -6.52 -1.79 23.77
C SER A 149 -6.59 -1.07 22.42
N TYR A 150 -5.45 -0.80 21.76
CA TYR A 150 -5.37 -0.06 20.50
C TYR A 150 -4.61 -0.76 19.36
N TYR A 151 -4.04 -1.93 19.63
CA TYR A 151 -3.40 -2.77 18.63
C TYR A 151 -3.54 -4.25 18.94
N THR A 152 -3.28 -5.09 17.94
CA THR A 152 -3.20 -6.55 18.10
C THR A 152 -1.95 -7.05 17.41
N VAL A 153 -1.22 -7.96 18.04
CA VAL A 153 -0.11 -8.69 17.41
C VAL A 153 -0.54 -10.12 17.18
N ARG A 154 -0.41 -10.62 15.96
CA ARG A 154 -0.69 -12.03 15.64
C ARG A 154 0.57 -12.71 15.14
N GLN A 155 0.73 -13.97 15.52
CA GLN A 155 1.67 -14.87 14.86
C GLN A 155 0.88 -15.69 13.85
N LEU A 156 1.31 -15.63 12.59
CA LEU A 156 0.73 -16.36 11.48
C LEU A 156 1.77 -17.34 10.94
N GLU A 157 1.35 -18.50 10.52
CA GLU A 157 2.18 -19.41 9.73
C GLU A 157 1.74 -19.35 8.27
N LEU A 158 2.66 -18.96 7.40
CA LEU A 158 2.48 -18.95 5.95
C LEU A 158 3.21 -20.16 5.37
N GLU A 159 2.48 -21.05 4.71
CA GLU A 159 2.98 -22.27 4.10
C GLU A 159 2.87 -22.19 2.58
N ASN A 160 3.96 -22.50 1.90
CA ASN A 160 3.96 -22.73 0.46
C ASN A 160 3.57 -24.17 0.17
N LEU A 161 2.38 -24.38 -0.38
CA LEU A 161 1.83 -25.72 -0.62
C LEU A 161 2.59 -26.48 -1.73
N THR A 162 3.33 -25.76 -2.57
CA THR A 162 4.16 -26.37 -3.62
C THR A 162 5.45 -26.96 -3.05
N THR A 163 6.10 -26.24 -2.13
CA THR A 163 7.41 -26.64 -1.56
C THR A 163 7.32 -27.26 -0.17
N GLN A 164 6.16 -27.12 0.50
CA GLN A 164 5.93 -27.47 1.91
C GLN A 164 6.81 -26.69 2.91
N GLU A 165 7.47 -25.62 2.46
CA GLU A 165 8.18 -24.72 3.37
C GLU A 165 7.19 -23.84 4.14
N THR A 166 7.44 -23.65 5.43
CA THR A 166 6.67 -22.75 6.29
C THR A 166 7.51 -21.57 6.76
N ARG A 167 6.85 -20.43 6.98
CA ARG A 167 7.45 -19.23 7.56
C ARG A 167 6.49 -18.60 8.54
N GLU A 168 6.98 -18.24 9.71
CA GLU A 168 6.20 -17.43 10.64
C GLU A 168 6.25 -15.96 10.22
N ILE A 169 5.08 -15.32 10.21
CA ILE A 169 4.85 -13.93 9.86
C ILE A 169 4.21 -13.22 11.06
N LEU A 170 4.77 -12.08 11.46
CA LEU A 170 4.20 -11.24 12.50
C LEU A 170 3.24 -10.21 11.89
N HIS A 171 2.00 -10.20 12.36
CA HIS A 171 0.97 -9.26 11.93
C HIS A 171 0.71 -8.23 13.02
N PHE A 172 1.07 -6.97 12.77
CA PHE A 172 0.88 -5.85 13.68
C PHE A 172 -0.30 -5.02 13.22
N HIS A 173 -1.40 -5.05 13.95
CA HIS A 173 -2.65 -4.41 13.58
C HIS A 173 -2.97 -3.25 14.51
N TYR A 174 -2.78 -2.01 14.06
CA TYR A 174 -3.22 -0.82 14.78
C TYR A 174 -4.72 -0.59 14.54
N THR A 175 -5.55 -0.70 15.59
CA THR A 175 -7.02 -0.81 15.45
C THR A 175 -7.78 0.50 15.65
N THR A 176 -7.18 1.49 16.32
CA THR A 176 -7.86 2.74 16.69
C THR A 176 -7.51 3.95 15.83
N TRP A 177 -6.69 3.81 14.77
CA TRP A 177 -6.34 4.93 13.90
C TRP A 177 -7.50 5.31 12.97
N PRO A 178 -8.11 6.51 13.10
CA PRO A 178 -9.21 6.94 12.25
C PRO A 178 -8.77 7.26 10.81
N ASP A 179 -9.61 6.92 9.82
CA ASP A 179 -9.35 7.25 8.41
C ASP A 179 -9.34 8.78 8.18
N PHE A 180 -8.28 9.27 7.52
CA PHE A 180 -7.91 10.69 7.35
C PHE A 180 -7.61 11.48 8.63
N GLY A 181 -7.66 10.84 9.80
CA GLY A 181 -7.24 11.44 11.06
C GLY A 181 -5.81 11.04 11.44
N VAL A 182 -5.50 11.26 12.70
CA VAL A 182 -4.23 10.95 13.35
C VAL A 182 -4.49 10.11 14.62
N PRO A 183 -3.50 9.36 15.12
CA PRO A 183 -3.59 8.73 16.43
C PRO A 183 -3.87 9.76 17.52
N GLU A 184 -4.52 9.33 18.61
CA GLU A 184 -4.90 10.21 19.72
C GLU A 184 -3.70 10.87 20.40
N SER A 185 -2.57 10.15 20.47
CA SER A 185 -1.32 10.66 21.02
C SER A 185 -0.10 10.10 20.27
N PRO A 186 1.02 10.85 20.23
CA PRO A 186 2.29 10.31 19.76
C PRO A 186 2.77 9.10 20.57
N ALA A 187 2.43 9.01 21.86
CA ALA A 187 2.84 7.93 22.76
C ALA A 187 2.31 6.56 22.30
N SER A 188 1.02 6.43 21.98
CA SER A 188 0.45 5.16 21.50
C SER A 188 1.04 4.75 20.14
N PHE A 189 1.23 5.71 19.24
CA PHE A 189 1.88 5.46 17.95
C PHE A 189 3.35 5.02 18.12
N LEU A 190 4.12 5.69 18.98
CA LEU A 190 5.53 5.36 19.21
C LEU A 190 5.66 4.02 19.92
N ASN A 191 4.87 3.74 20.96
CA ASN A 191 4.87 2.43 21.62
C ASN A 191 4.63 1.30 20.60
N PHE A 192 3.62 1.43 19.73
CA PHE A 192 3.40 0.48 18.64
C PHE A 192 4.57 0.38 17.64
N LEU A 193 5.15 1.50 17.20
CA LEU A 193 6.32 1.49 16.31
C LEU A 193 7.51 0.75 16.95
N PHE A 194 7.76 0.98 18.24
CA PHE A 194 8.83 0.30 18.97
C PHE A 194 8.55 -1.19 19.14
N LYS A 195 7.29 -1.61 19.35
CA LYS A 195 6.93 -3.04 19.30
C LYS A 195 7.28 -3.68 17.95
N VAL A 196 7.02 -2.99 16.83
CA VAL A 196 7.42 -3.48 15.50
C VAL A 196 8.95 -3.56 15.38
N ARG A 197 9.70 -2.57 15.88
CA ARG A 197 11.18 -2.58 15.88
C ARG A 197 11.76 -3.73 16.71
N GLU A 198 11.27 -3.91 17.93
CA GLU A 198 11.72 -4.94 18.88
C GLU A 198 11.49 -6.36 18.36
N SER A 199 10.47 -6.55 17.52
CA SER A 199 10.17 -7.86 16.91
C SER A 199 11.22 -8.37 15.92
N GLY A 200 12.16 -7.51 15.49
CA GLY A 200 13.12 -7.83 14.43
C GLY A 200 12.54 -7.77 13.00
N SER A 201 11.24 -7.49 12.83
CA SER A 201 10.59 -7.41 11.49
C SER A 201 11.14 -6.30 10.57
N LEU A 202 11.87 -5.33 11.15
CA LEU A 202 12.55 -4.24 10.44
C LEU A 202 14.07 -4.50 10.27
N SER A 203 14.55 -5.69 10.64
CA SER A 203 15.96 -6.09 10.52
C SER A 203 16.35 -6.27 9.05
N PRO A 204 17.58 -5.90 8.65
CA PRO A 204 18.10 -6.15 7.31
C PRO A 204 18.31 -7.64 6.98
N GLU A 205 18.19 -8.54 7.98
CA GLU A 205 18.27 -10.00 7.77
C GLU A 205 17.05 -10.56 7.02
N TYR A 206 15.92 -9.85 7.08
CA TYR A 206 14.69 -10.22 6.39
C TYR A 206 14.44 -9.34 5.17
N GLY A 207 13.45 -9.74 4.37
CA GLY A 207 12.88 -8.87 3.36
C GLY A 207 12.23 -7.60 3.94
N PRO A 208 11.94 -6.60 3.08
CA PRO A 208 11.28 -5.37 3.51
C PRO A 208 9.95 -5.67 4.22
N ILE A 209 9.68 -4.99 5.33
CA ILE A 209 8.38 -5.10 6.02
C ILE A 209 7.26 -4.62 5.10
N VAL A 210 6.10 -5.29 5.11
CA VAL A 210 4.93 -4.85 4.36
C VAL A 210 4.10 -3.92 5.24
N VAL A 211 3.83 -2.70 4.78
CA VAL A 211 3.01 -1.71 5.50
C VAL A 211 1.81 -1.33 4.65
N HIS A 212 0.62 -1.41 5.21
CA HIS A 212 -0.59 -1.00 4.50
C HIS A 212 -1.60 -0.30 5.41
N CYS A 213 -2.51 0.40 4.74
CA CYS A 213 -3.77 0.84 5.31
C CYS A 213 -4.86 0.49 4.28
N SER A 214 -5.79 1.41 3.96
CA SER A 214 -6.70 1.17 2.84
C SER A 214 -6.05 1.45 1.48
N ALA A 215 -5.47 2.64 1.27
CA ALA A 215 -4.80 3.03 0.03
C ALA A 215 -3.27 2.78 0.05
N GLY A 216 -2.69 2.60 1.23
CA GLY A 216 -1.24 2.40 1.39
C GLY A 216 -0.41 3.67 1.21
N ILE A 217 -0.95 4.85 1.53
CA ILE A 217 -0.25 6.14 1.33
C ILE A 217 -0.35 7.09 2.52
N GLY A 218 -1.53 7.30 3.13
CA GLY A 218 -1.70 8.24 4.25
C GLY A 218 -1.04 7.76 5.54
N ARG A 219 -1.72 6.85 6.25
CA ARG A 219 -1.26 6.27 7.52
C ARG A 219 0.07 5.52 7.36
N SER A 220 0.20 4.76 6.27
CA SER A 220 1.44 4.05 5.92
C SER A 220 2.61 5.02 5.70
N GLY A 221 2.37 6.17 5.04
CA GLY A 221 3.37 7.22 4.88
C GLY A 221 3.81 7.81 6.21
N THR A 222 2.87 8.11 7.11
CA THR A 222 3.17 8.60 8.47
C THR A 222 4.02 7.60 9.26
N PHE A 223 3.67 6.30 9.22
CA PHE A 223 4.43 5.25 9.90
C PHE A 223 5.88 5.18 9.42
N CYS A 224 6.09 5.04 8.12
CA CYS A 224 7.42 4.89 7.54
C CYS A 224 8.25 6.18 7.62
N LEU A 225 7.64 7.35 7.51
CA LEU A 225 8.34 8.64 7.66
C LEU A 225 8.88 8.80 9.08
N ALA A 226 8.06 8.53 10.10
CA ALA A 226 8.50 8.63 11.49
C ALA A 226 9.63 7.64 11.79
N ASP A 227 9.50 6.38 11.35
CA ASP A 227 10.54 5.36 11.51
C ASP A 227 11.86 5.76 10.85
N THR A 228 11.80 6.23 9.59
CA THR A 228 12.98 6.64 8.82
C THR A 228 13.67 7.83 9.45
N CYS A 229 12.92 8.86 9.85
CA CYS A 229 13.50 10.04 10.49
C CYS A 229 14.20 9.67 11.80
N LEU A 230 13.57 8.88 12.66
CA LEU A 230 14.19 8.43 13.92
C LEU A 230 15.46 7.59 13.66
N LEU A 231 15.47 6.77 12.61
CA LEU A 231 16.65 5.98 12.24
C LEU A 231 17.79 6.85 11.71
N LEU A 232 17.50 7.88 10.90
CA LEU A 232 18.50 8.85 10.44
C LEU A 232 19.10 9.65 11.60
N MET A 233 18.27 10.06 12.56
CA MET A 233 18.73 10.75 13.76
C MET A 233 19.67 9.87 14.58
N ASP A 234 19.32 8.59 14.76
CA ASP A 234 20.16 7.63 15.47
C ASP A 234 21.48 7.36 14.76
N LYS A 235 21.45 7.24 13.42
CA LYS A 235 22.64 6.99 12.61
C LYS A 235 23.60 8.18 12.60
N ARG A 236 23.07 9.40 12.49
CA ARG A 236 23.86 10.64 12.46
C ARG A 236 24.28 11.13 13.84
N LYS A 237 23.62 10.65 14.90
CA LYS A 237 23.74 11.14 16.28
C LYS A 237 23.51 12.65 16.40
N ASP A 238 22.72 13.22 15.49
CA ASP A 238 22.37 14.62 15.44
C ASP A 238 20.91 14.81 14.98
N PRO A 239 19.98 15.01 15.92
CA PRO A 239 18.58 15.33 15.65
C PRO A 239 18.36 16.55 14.74
N SER A 240 19.26 17.53 14.80
CA SER A 240 19.10 18.79 14.08
C SER A 240 19.36 18.65 12.57
N SER A 241 20.09 17.61 12.18
CA SER A 241 20.44 17.31 10.79
C SER A 241 19.29 16.74 9.95
N VAL A 242 18.21 16.27 10.58
CA VAL A 242 17.11 15.59 9.87
C VAL A 242 16.01 16.58 9.49
N ASP A 243 15.85 16.77 8.17
CA ASP A 243 14.74 17.51 7.57
C ASP A 243 13.60 16.55 7.18
N ILE A 244 12.51 16.57 7.95
CA ILE A 244 11.35 15.70 7.75
C ILE A 244 10.73 15.89 6.36
N LYS A 245 10.69 17.12 5.82
CA LYS A 245 10.07 17.40 4.52
C LYS A 245 10.90 16.79 3.40
N GLN A 246 12.22 16.91 3.47
CA GLN A 246 13.13 16.31 2.49
C GLN A 246 13.07 14.79 2.53
N VAL A 247 13.00 14.18 3.72
CA VAL A 247 12.80 12.73 3.85
C VAL A 247 11.47 12.30 3.23
N LEU A 248 10.39 13.04 3.45
CA LEU A 248 9.08 12.76 2.83
C LEU A 248 9.11 12.90 1.31
N LEU A 249 9.76 13.93 0.77
CA LEU A 249 9.94 14.12 -0.67
C LEU A 249 10.74 12.97 -1.28
N GLU A 250 11.80 12.52 -0.60
CA GLU A 250 12.58 11.35 -1.02
C GLU A 250 11.73 10.08 -1.05
N MET A 251 10.94 9.82 0.01
CA MET A 251 10.03 8.67 0.03
C MET A 251 8.96 8.75 -1.08
N ARG A 252 8.46 9.96 -1.38
CA ARG A 252 7.47 10.20 -2.44
C ARG A 252 8.02 9.94 -3.85
N LYS A 253 9.33 9.82 -4.04
CA LYS A 253 9.90 9.32 -5.30
C LYS A 253 9.51 7.86 -5.57
N TYR A 254 9.23 7.08 -4.54
CA TYR A 254 8.92 5.65 -4.67
C TYR A 254 7.42 5.36 -4.71
N ARG A 255 6.59 6.17 -4.06
CA ARG A 255 5.14 6.01 -4.08
C ARG A 255 4.45 7.36 -3.95
N MET A 256 3.48 7.61 -4.82
CA MET A 256 2.71 8.85 -4.82
C MET A 256 1.97 9.10 -3.51
N GLY A 257 1.78 10.37 -3.15
CA GLY A 257 0.78 10.79 -2.18
C GLY A 257 1.01 10.34 -0.73
N LEU A 258 2.22 9.91 -0.35
CA LEU A 258 2.52 9.57 1.04
C LEU A 258 2.19 10.75 1.95
N ILE A 259 1.45 10.49 3.04
CA ILE A 259 0.82 11.51 3.89
C ILE A 259 -0.27 12.30 3.12
N GLN A 260 -1.51 12.17 3.56
CA GLN A 260 -2.71 12.62 2.83
C GLN A 260 -3.35 13.90 3.40
N THR A 261 -2.96 14.32 4.60
CA THR A 261 -3.48 15.54 5.23
C THR A 261 -2.36 16.35 5.90
N ALA A 262 -2.59 17.65 6.06
CA ALA A 262 -1.70 18.52 6.82
C ALA A 262 -1.57 18.06 8.28
N ASP A 263 -2.65 17.54 8.88
CA ASP A 263 -2.64 17.01 10.24
C ASP A 263 -1.77 15.75 10.36
N GLN A 264 -1.73 14.88 9.35
CA GLN A 264 -0.81 13.74 9.33
C GLN A 264 0.65 14.19 9.23
N LEU A 265 0.92 15.26 8.47
CA LEU A 265 2.27 15.86 8.44
C LEU A 265 2.64 16.42 9.80
N ARG A 266 1.75 17.24 10.40
CA ARG A 266 1.93 17.79 11.75
C ARG A 266 2.15 16.70 12.79
N PHE A 267 1.36 15.63 12.75
CA PHE A 267 1.51 14.48 13.63
C PHE A 267 2.84 13.76 13.43
N SER A 268 3.32 13.64 12.18
CA SER A 268 4.64 13.05 11.90
C SER A 268 5.75 13.85 12.59
N TYR A 269 5.68 15.19 12.59
CA TYR A 269 6.60 16.02 13.35
C TYR A 269 6.52 15.74 14.85
N LEU A 270 5.32 15.70 15.42
CA LEU A 270 5.13 15.41 16.85
C LEU A 270 5.71 14.04 17.24
N ALA A 271 5.44 13.00 16.44
CA ALA A 271 5.96 11.66 16.69
C ALA A 271 7.49 11.60 16.60
N VAL A 272 8.10 12.28 15.63
CA VAL A 272 9.57 12.29 15.51
C VAL A 272 10.21 13.12 16.62
N ILE A 273 9.65 14.27 16.98
CA ILE A 273 10.13 15.10 18.10
C ILE A 273 10.06 14.31 19.41
N GLU A 274 8.93 13.66 19.69
CA GLU A 274 8.78 12.87 20.91
C GLU A 274 9.71 11.66 20.91
N GLY A 275 9.76 10.92 19.79
CA GLY A 275 10.64 9.77 19.62
C GLY A 275 12.13 10.11 19.69
N ALA A 276 12.52 11.34 19.36
CA ALA A 276 13.89 11.82 19.46
C ALA A 276 14.45 11.71 20.88
N LYS A 277 13.60 11.90 21.91
CA LYS A 277 14.01 11.81 23.32
C LYS A 277 14.62 10.44 23.63
N TYR A 278 13.99 9.38 23.14
CA TYR A 278 14.50 8.01 23.26
C TYR A 278 15.83 7.83 22.52
N ILE A 279 15.90 8.29 21.27
CA ILE A 279 17.12 8.18 20.45
C ILE A 279 18.30 8.93 21.06
N MET A 280 18.04 10.04 21.77
CA MET A 280 19.05 10.83 22.47
C MET A 280 19.51 10.22 23.81
N GLY A 281 19.00 9.02 24.18
CA GLY A 281 19.46 8.25 25.33
C GLY A 281 18.56 8.30 26.55
N ASP A 282 17.40 8.97 26.49
CA ASP A 282 16.40 8.86 27.55
C ASP A 282 15.57 7.58 27.36
N SER A 283 16.09 6.45 27.83
CA SER A 283 15.39 5.17 27.74
C SER A 283 14.09 5.13 28.56
N SER A 284 13.90 6.04 29.52
CA SER A 284 12.74 6.04 30.41
C SER A 284 11.44 6.42 29.69
N VAL A 285 11.52 7.16 28.58
CA VAL A 285 10.33 7.57 27.82
C VAL A 285 9.59 6.39 27.20
N GLN A 286 10.27 5.26 26.97
CA GLN A 286 9.63 4.08 26.41
C GLN A 286 8.60 3.49 27.38
N GLU A 287 8.94 3.39 28.67
CA GLU A 287 8.00 2.96 29.71
C GLU A 287 6.88 3.99 29.89
N GLN A 288 7.21 5.28 29.84
CA GLN A 288 6.19 6.34 29.89
C GLN A 288 5.20 6.24 28.72
N TRP A 289 5.66 5.94 27.50
CA TRP A 289 4.75 5.76 26.37
C TRP A 289 3.86 4.54 26.54
N LYS A 290 4.39 3.45 27.10
CA LYS A 290 3.59 2.26 27.43
C LYS A 290 2.47 2.62 28.43
N GLU A 291 2.82 3.28 29.52
CA GLU A 291 1.86 3.77 30.53
C GLU A 291 0.82 4.72 29.91
N LEU A 292 1.26 5.76 29.20
CA LEU A 292 0.38 6.76 28.58
C LEU A 292 -0.49 6.19 27.45
N SER A 293 -0.05 5.10 26.82
CA SER A 293 -0.83 4.43 25.76
C SER A 293 -1.99 3.62 26.31
N ASN A 294 -1.98 3.30 27.61
CA ASN A 294 -2.99 2.48 28.27
C ASN A 294 -3.24 1.15 27.52
N GLU A 295 -2.16 0.47 27.10
CA GLU A 295 -2.27 -0.74 26.25
C GLU A 295 -2.96 -1.94 26.95
N ASP A 296 -2.84 -2.03 28.28
CA ASP A 296 -3.34 -3.13 29.11
C ASP A 296 -4.72 -2.82 29.77
N LEU A 297 -5.51 -1.89 29.23
CA LEU A 297 -6.87 -1.66 29.73
C LEU A 297 -7.76 -2.90 29.53
N GLU A 298 -8.23 -3.46 30.64
CA GLU A 298 -9.25 -4.52 30.65
C GLU A 298 -10.66 -3.95 30.93
N PRO A 299 -11.71 -4.46 30.26
CA PRO A 299 -11.65 -5.37 29.12
C PRO A 299 -11.22 -4.62 27.84
N PRO A 300 -10.58 -5.32 26.87
CA PRO A 300 -10.38 -4.77 25.53
C PRO A 300 -11.73 -4.26 25.00
N PRO A 301 -11.80 -3.11 24.33
CA PRO A 301 -13.07 -2.57 23.85
C PRO A 301 -13.83 -3.61 23.04
N GLU A 302 -15.07 -3.92 23.44
CA GLU A 302 -15.90 -4.93 22.76
C GLU A 302 -16.03 -4.58 21.27
N TYR A 303 -15.43 -5.42 20.42
CA TYR A 303 -15.54 -5.32 18.98
C TYR A 303 -16.93 -5.79 18.54
N THR A 304 -17.90 -4.87 18.50
CA THR A 304 -19.15 -5.11 17.79
C THR A 304 -18.97 -4.74 16.31
N PRO A 305 -18.89 -5.71 15.38
CA PRO A 305 -19.00 -5.37 13.96
C PRO A 305 -20.34 -4.65 13.76
N PRO A 306 -20.38 -3.56 12.97
CA PRO A 306 -21.63 -2.87 12.72
C PRO A 306 -22.62 -3.86 12.10
N PRO A 307 -23.92 -3.81 12.47
CA PRO A 307 -24.91 -4.73 11.96
C PRO A 307 -24.90 -4.71 10.42
N PRO A 308 -25.12 -5.85 9.76
CA PRO A 308 -25.19 -5.92 8.31
C PRO A 308 -26.22 -4.88 7.83
N ARG A 309 -25.81 -4.05 6.86
CA ARG A 309 -26.74 -3.07 6.29
C ARG A 309 -27.94 -3.83 5.72
N PRO A 310 -29.17 -3.33 5.89
CA PRO A 310 -30.32 -3.90 5.21
C PRO A 310 -30.06 -3.93 3.69
N PRO A 311 -30.55 -4.95 2.97
CA PRO A 311 -30.41 -5.01 1.52
C PRO A 311 -30.88 -3.68 0.93
N LYS A 312 -30.11 -3.10 0.01
CA LYS A 312 -30.54 -1.92 -0.75
C LYS A 312 -31.92 -2.24 -1.31
N ARG A 313 -32.95 -1.48 -0.91
CA ARG A 313 -34.24 -1.50 -1.61
C ARG A 313 -33.90 -1.30 -3.09
N ILE A 314 -34.19 -2.32 -3.88
CA ILE A 314 -34.25 -2.20 -5.33
C ILE A 314 -35.33 -1.15 -5.56
N LEU A 315 -34.92 0.05 -5.95
CA LEU A 315 -35.82 1.00 -6.60
C LEU A 315 -36.29 0.27 -7.86
N GLU A 316 -37.56 -0.12 -7.86
CA GLU A 316 -38.23 -0.72 -9.01
C GLU A 316 -37.98 0.16 -10.24
N PRO A 317 -37.43 -0.39 -11.34
CA PRO A 317 -37.51 0.28 -12.62
C PRO A 317 -38.98 0.24 -13.06
N HIS A 318 -39.56 1.42 -13.26
CA HIS A 318 -40.85 1.55 -13.92
C HIS A 318 -40.88 0.78 -15.25
N ASN A 319 -41.89 -0.08 -15.37
CA ASN A 319 -42.50 -0.67 -16.56
C ASN A 319 -41.79 -0.47 -17.92
N GLY A 320 -41.28 -1.59 -18.46
CA GLY A 320 -41.04 -1.80 -19.88
C GLY A 320 -40.90 -3.29 -20.18
N ARG A 321 -41.90 -3.87 -20.86
CA ARG A 321 -42.00 -5.30 -21.25
C ARG A 321 -40.71 -5.85 -21.91
N CYS A 322 -40.26 -7.05 -21.55
CA CYS A 322 -40.32 -8.25 -22.42
C CYS A 322 -39.80 -9.54 -21.73
N LYS A 323 -40.68 -10.56 -21.73
CA LYS A 323 -40.58 -12.03 -21.69
C LYS A 323 -39.35 -12.80 -21.14
N GLU A 324 -39.73 -13.79 -20.33
CA GLU A 324 -39.05 -14.93 -19.70
C GLU A 324 -38.06 -15.74 -20.56
N PHE A 325 -37.14 -16.49 -19.90
CA PHE A 325 -37.00 -17.95 -20.06
C PHE A 325 -36.00 -18.60 -19.05
N PHE A 326 -36.54 -19.49 -18.19
CA PHE A 326 -35.94 -20.69 -17.53
C PHE A 326 -35.03 -20.59 -16.27
N PRO A 327 -34.93 -21.66 -15.43
CA PRO A 327 -35.88 -21.92 -14.34
C PRO A 327 -35.21 -22.18 -12.97
N ASN A 328 -36.05 -22.10 -11.92
CA ASN A 328 -35.76 -22.38 -10.51
C ASN A 328 -35.16 -23.76 -10.24
N HIS A 329 -34.22 -23.86 -9.30
CA HIS A 329 -34.32 -24.88 -8.25
C HIS A 329 -33.89 -24.36 -6.87
N GLN A 330 -34.77 -24.65 -5.92
CA GLN A 330 -34.81 -24.22 -4.53
C GLN A 330 -33.82 -25.03 -3.67
N TRP A 331 -33.18 -24.34 -2.73
CA TRP A 331 -32.49 -24.95 -1.61
C TRP A 331 -33.52 -25.33 -0.53
N LYS A 332 -33.58 -26.61 -0.17
CA LYS A 332 -34.20 -27.08 1.07
C LYS A 332 -33.10 -27.53 2.03
N MET A 333 -33.08 -26.92 3.22
CA MET A 333 -32.45 -27.47 4.41
C MET A 333 -33.22 -28.72 4.87
N ASN A 334 -32.50 -29.72 5.38
CA ASN A 334 -32.91 -30.47 6.57
C ASN A 334 -31.73 -31.23 7.17
N GLU A 335 -31.72 -31.27 8.50
CA GLU A 335 -30.77 -31.95 9.39
C GLU A 335 -31.06 -33.46 9.52
N MET A 336 -29.98 -34.17 9.88
CA MET A 336 -29.85 -35.32 10.80
C MET A 336 -30.45 -36.72 10.53
N GLU A 337 -29.50 -37.67 10.69
CA GLU A 337 -29.58 -39.01 11.30
C GLU A 337 -29.77 -40.30 10.46
N ALA A 338 -28.67 -41.08 10.51
CA ALA A 338 -28.58 -42.50 10.92
C ALA A 338 -28.84 -43.66 9.91
N LYS A 339 -27.72 -44.37 9.66
CA LYS A 339 -27.47 -45.83 9.72
C LYS A 339 -27.64 -46.77 8.50
N GLU A 340 -26.58 -47.58 8.37
CA GLU A 340 -26.47 -49.00 7.96
C GLU A 340 -26.67 -49.36 6.46
N GLN A 341 -25.57 -49.71 5.77
CA GLN A 341 -25.07 -51.08 5.47
C GLN A 341 -25.76 -51.71 4.25
N ASP A 342 -25.06 -51.86 3.12
CA ASP A 342 -24.52 -53.15 2.62
C ASP A 342 -23.92 -52.98 1.20
N GLY A 343 -22.80 -53.68 0.92
CA GLY A 343 -22.35 -53.97 -0.46
C GLY A 343 -23.11 -55.20 -1.02
N PRO A 344 -22.66 -55.93 -2.08
CA PRO A 344 -21.37 -55.82 -2.80
C PRO A 344 -21.44 -55.91 -4.36
N ILE A 345 -20.31 -55.53 -4.98
CA ILE A 345 -19.54 -56.17 -6.10
C ILE A 345 -20.21 -56.44 -7.47
N ILE A 346 -19.45 -56.10 -8.54
CA ILE A 346 -19.09 -56.82 -9.79
C ILE A 346 -18.87 -55.71 -10.86
N GLU A 347 -17.65 -55.27 -11.19
CA GLU A 347 -16.49 -55.91 -11.87
C GLU A 347 -16.64 -55.98 -13.41
N GLU A 348 -15.49 -55.69 -14.06
CA GLU A 348 -15.10 -55.83 -15.47
C GLU A 348 -15.52 -54.75 -16.48
N SER A 349 -14.76 -54.41 -17.52
CA SER A 349 -13.34 -54.47 -17.93
C SER A 349 -13.33 -53.96 -19.40
N ILE A 350 -12.16 -53.91 -20.05
CA ILE A 350 -11.92 -53.85 -21.53
C ILE A 350 -11.74 -52.42 -22.09
N THR A 351 -10.51 -51.88 -22.05
CA THR A 351 -9.42 -51.90 -23.08
C THR A 351 -9.65 -50.95 -24.25
N SER A 352 -8.87 -49.86 -24.36
CA SER A 352 -7.56 -49.72 -25.02
C SER A 352 -7.66 -49.55 -26.54
N LEU A 353 -6.99 -48.51 -27.06
CA LEU A 353 -6.36 -48.48 -28.37
C LEU A 353 -5.37 -47.31 -28.41
N THR A 354 -4.10 -47.66 -28.45
CA THR A 354 -2.95 -46.83 -28.82
C THR A 354 -2.59 -47.14 -30.28
N VAL A 355 -1.61 -46.37 -30.83
CA VAL A 355 -0.64 -46.71 -31.91
C VAL A 355 -0.88 -45.91 -33.23
N PRO A 356 0.14 -45.41 -33.99
CA PRO A 356 1.49 -44.91 -33.62
C PRO A 356 2.22 -43.92 -34.60
N LEU A 357 3.52 -43.69 -34.32
CA LEU A 357 4.72 -43.47 -35.18
C LEU A 357 5.03 -42.04 -35.73
N THR A 358 6.09 -41.34 -35.23
CA THR A 358 7.52 -41.22 -35.66
C THR A 358 7.73 -40.36 -36.93
N THR A 359 8.77 -39.51 -37.10
CA THR A 359 10.23 -39.75 -36.94
C THR A 359 11.05 -38.43 -37.08
N GLU A 360 12.23 -38.36 -36.41
CA GLU A 360 13.53 -37.71 -36.77
C GLU A 360 13.65 -36.16 -36.97
N SER A 361 14.77 -35.42 -36.76
CA SER A 361 16.15 -35.62 -36.23
C SER A 361 16.97 -34.30 -36.45
N GLN A 362 18.11 -34.15 -35.73
CA GLN A 362 19.25 -33.20 -35.87
C GLN A 362 19.10 -31.79 -35.25
N ASP A 363 19.92 -31.23 -34.34
CA ASP A 363 21.35 -31.29 -33.90
C ASP A 363 22.13 -30.00 -34.26
N THR A 364 23.06 -29.64 -33.36
CA THR A 364 24.17 -28.65 -33.41
C THR A 364 23.97 -27.21 -32.88
N GLY A 365 24.94 -26.79 -32.05
CA GLY A 365 25.59 -25.48 -32.26
C GLY A 365 25.88 -24.56 -31.07
N VAL A 366 26.92 -24.87 -30.29
CA VAL A 366 27.60 -23.98 -29.33
C VAL A 366 28.13 -22.69 -29.99
N ARG A 367 27.97 -21.51 -29.34
CA ARG A 367 29.05 -20.49 -29.28
C ARG A 367 28.88 -19.40 -28.21
N ARG A 368 29.80 -19.45 -27.25
CA ARG A 368 30.25 -18.40 -26.32
C ARG A 368 31.11 -17.38 -27.09
N ARG A 369 31.03 -16.08 -26.79
CA ARG A 369 32.14 -15.12 -26.96
C ARG A 369 32.03 -13.96 -25.98
N THR A 370 33.10 -13.81 -25.22
CA THR A 370 33.48 -12.71 -24.32
C THR A 370 34.63 -11.93 -25.00
N VAL A 371 35.02 -10.78 -24.41
CA VAL A 371 36.26 -9.98 -24.64
C VAL A 371 36.12 -8.95 -25.78
N SER A 372 36.49 -7.66 -25.69
CA SER A 372 37.32 -6.87 -24.75
C SER A 372 37.04 -5.37 -24.88
N GLU A 373 37.37 -4.65 -23.80
CA GLU A 373 37.76 -3.23 -23.72
C GLU A 373 38.79 -2.81 -24.79
N HIS A 374 38.81 -1.52 -25.15
CA HIS A 374 40.05 -0.74 -25.32
C HIS A 374 39.79 0.76 -25.06
N GLN A 375 40.76 1.36 -24.39
CA GLN A 375 40.81 2.72 -23.86
C GLN A 375 41.31 3.75 -24.90
N ASN A 376 40.93 5.01 -24.64
CA ASN A 376 41.65 6.28 -24.81
C ASN A 376 42.32 6.65 -26.16
N ALA A 377 41.86 7.78 -26.71
CA ALA A 377 42.74 8.83 -27.24
C ALA A 377 42.07 10.22 -27.14
N THR A 378 42.85 11.16 -26.61
CA THR A 378 42.61 12.58 -26.29
C THR A 378 42.73 13.47 -27.54
N SER A 379 41.93 14.55 -27.69
CA SER A 379 42.46 15.91 -27.89
C SER A 379 41.40 17.03 -27.80
N THR A 380 41.82 18.12 -27.15
CA THR A 380 41.54 19.55 -27.40
C THR A 380 40.14 20.17 -27.18
N LYS A 381 40.14 21.09 -26.21
CA LYS A 381 39.16 22.15 -25.89
C LYS A 381 38.95 23.13 -27.04
N GLU A 382 37.72 23.58 -27.22
CA GLU A 382 37.32 24.95 -27.61
C GLU A 382 35.98 25.28 -26.91
N GLU A 383 35.90 26.44 -26.24
CA GLU A 383 34.68 27.02 -25.65
C GLU A 383 33.81 27.70 -26.74
N PRO A 384 32.49 27.80 -26.54
CA PRO A 384 31.73 28.90 -27.15
C PRO A 384 30.99 29.77 -26.12
N SER A 385 30.94 31.06 -26.46
CA SER A 385 30.24 32.17 -25.81
C SER A 385 28.72 32.11 -25.95
N PRO A 386 27.94 32.86 -25.13
CA PRO A 386 26.49 32.74 -25.06
C PRO A 386 25.78 33.93 -25.71
N GLU A 387 25.30 33.79 -26.95
CA GLU A 387 24.29 34.69 -27.53
C GLU A 387 23.46 33.88 -28.53
N GLU A 388 22.23 33.50 -28.15
CA GLU A 388 21.07 33.18 -29.02
C GLU A 388 20.00 32.45 -28.18
N ASP A 389 19.24 33.16 -27.33
CA ASP A 389 18.06 32.58 -26.66
C ASP A 389 16.92 33.59 -26.34
N GLU A 390 16.97 34.83 -26.87
CA GLU A 390 15.89 35.81 -26.62
C GLU A 390 14.75 35.77 -27.66
N ASP A 391 14.95 35.21 -28.86
CA ASP A 391 13.95 35.31 -29.94
C ASP A 391 12.86 34.24 -29.93
N ASN A 392 13.01 33.16 -29.14
CA ASN A 392 12.00 32.09 -29.06
C ASN A 392 10.90 32.32 -28.00
N MET A 393 11.05 33.29 -27.09
CA MET A 393 10.01 33.61 -26.10
C MET A 393 8.89 34.49 -26.67
N ALA A 394 9.16 35.34 -27.67
CA ALA A 394 8.19 36.33 -28.14
C ALA A 394 7.03 35.72 -28.96
N THR A 395 7.22 34.55 -29.56
CA THR A 395 6.27 33.92 -30.49
C THR A 395 5.19 33.12 -29.77
N THR A 396 5.49 32.59 -28.58
CA THR A 396 4.60 31.68 -27.81
C THR A 396 3.56 32.43 -26.98
N TRP A 397 3.77 33.72 -26.68
CA TRP A 397 2.88 34.52 -25.83
C TRP A 397 1.70 35.15 -26.58
N LYS A 398 1.82 35.34 -27.90
CA LYS A 398 0.78 35.99 -28.71
C LYS A 398 -0.56 35.22 -28.75
N PRO A 399 -0.61 33.88 -28.87
CA PRO A 399 -1.87 33.14 -28.83
C PRO A 399 -2.54 33.17 -27.44
N PHE A 400 -1.74 33.18 -26.37
CA PHE A 400 -2.23 33.13 -25.00
C PHE A 400 -2.88 34.44 -24.57
N LEU A 401 -2.26 35.58 -24.90
CA LEU A 401 -2.81 36.91 -24.62
C LEU A 401 -4.11 37.18 -25.39
N VAL A 402 -4.20 36.73 -26.64
CA VAL A 402 -5.42 36.85 -27.45
C VAL A 402 -6.57 36.04 -26.86
N ASN A 403 -6.30 34.83 -26.34
CA ASN A 403 -7.31 34.00 -25.69
C ASN A 403 -7.82 34.62 -24.38
N ILE A 404 -6.95 35.24 -23.57
CA ILE A 404 -7.36 35.94 -22.34
C ILE A 404 -8.23 37.16 -22.65
N CYS A 405 -7.87 37.95 -23.67
CA CYS A 405 -8.68 39.09 -24.12
C CYS A 405 -10.05 38.66 -24.65
N MET A 406 -10.14 37.57 -25.41
CA MET A 406 -11.43 37.07 -25.89
C MET A 406 -12.32 36.56 -24.75
N PHE A 407 -11.75 35.89 -23.75
CA PHE A 407 -12.51 35.38 -22.60
C PHE A 407 -13.05 36.51 -21.72
N THR A 408 -12.28 37.58 -21.54
CA THR A 408 -12.70 38.77 -20.78
C THR A 408 -13.79 39.56 -21.51
N VAL A 409 -13.72 39.69 -22.84
CA VAL A 409 -14.77 40.36 -23.62
C VAL A 409 -16.07 39.54 -23.60
N LEU A 410 -16.00 38.21 -23.74
CA LEU A 410 -17.18 37.35 -23.70
C LEU A 410 -17.87 37.34 -22.33
N THR A 411 -17.09 37.31 -21.25
CA THR A 411 -17.64 37.33 -19.88
C THR A 411 -18.23 38.69 -19.52
N ALA A 412 -17.59 39.80 -19.92
CA ALA A 412 -18.15 41.14 -19.75
C ALA A 412 -19.43 41.34 -20.59
N GLY A 413 -19.46 40.84 -21.83
CA GLY A 413 -20.64 40.88 -22.68
C GLY A 413 -21.80 40.06 -22.12
N ALA A 414 -21.55 38.85 -21.63
CA ALA A 414 -22.56 38.01 -20.98
C ALA A 414 -23.12 38.66 -19.70
N TYR A 415 -22.26 39.31 -18.91
CA TYR A 415 -22.67 40.04 -17.71
C TYR A 415 -23.55 41.25 -18.04
N LEU A 416 -23.20 42.02 -19.08
CA LEU A 416 -24.00 43.14 -19.58
C LEU A 416 -25.36 42.67 -20.13
N CYS A 417 -25.40 41.60 -20.92
CA CYS A 417 -26.66 41.02 -21.39
C CYS A 417 -27.54 40.52 -20.23
N TYR A 418 -26.95 39.87 -19.22
CA TYR A 418 -27.69 39.45 -18.03
C TYR A 418 -28.29 40.64 -17.28
N ARG A 419 -27.53 41.73 -17.14
CA ARG A 419 -27.97 42.97 -16.51
C ARG A 419 -29.10 43.68 -17.24
N VAL A 420 -29.14 43.61 -18.58
CA VAL A 420 -30.21 44.23 -19.39
C VAL A 420 -31.48 43.38 -19.46
N CYS A 421 -31.35 42.05 -19.38
CA CYS A 421 -32.50 41.15 -19.48
C CYS A 421 -33.20 40.88 -18.14
N PHE A 422 -32.52 41.06 -17.01
CA PHE A 422 -33.01 40.64 -15.69
C PHE A 422 -32.98 41.76 -14.63
N HIS A 423 -32.67 42.99 -15.02
CA HIS A 423 -32.70 44.19 -14.17
C HIS A 423 -33.12 45.40 -15.00
#